data_AF-A0A7S2Y455-F1
#
_entry.id   AF-A0A7S2Y455-F1
#
_cell.length_a   1.000
_cell.length_b   1.000
_cell.length_c   1.000
_cell.angle_alpha   90.00
_cell.angle_beta   90.00
_cell.angle_gamma   90.00
#
_symmetry.space_group_name_H-M   'P 1'
#
loop_
_entity.id
_entity.type
_entity.pdbx_description
1 polymer ?
#
loop_
_entity_poly.entity_id
_entity_poly.type
_entity_poly.pdbx_seq_one_letter_code
_entity_poly.pdbx_strand_id
1 'polypeptide(L)'
;AVVAYLNRTHRFEADPSWLYFLPGVVQGLNLVCRVAQQEHAQKMKVAGAREDQNGRPPGVLVMTPIYPPFLSAPANMGCELITVPLVRGEVEGTCGLRVDWTFDWE
;
A
#
# COMPACT_ATOMS: atom_id res chain seq x y z
N ALA A 1 21.47 -4.20 12.95
CA ALA A 1 21.63 -2.90 12.24
C ALA A 1 20.29 -2.25 11.89
N VAL A 2 19.43 -2.89 11.10
CA VAL A 2 18.14 -2.31 10.63
C VAL A 2 17.19 -1.93 11.76
N VAL A 3 16.95 -2.82 12.73
CA VAL A 3 16.09 -2.53 13.90
C VAL A 3 16.56 -1.29 14.66
N ALA A 4 17.86 -1.17 14.92
CA ALA A 4 18.43 -0.01 15.59
C ALA A 4 18.27 1.29 14.76
N TYR A 5 18.35 1.19 13.43
CA TYR A 5 18.05 2.33 12.54
C TYR A 5 16.58 2.74 12.61
N LEU A 6 15.64 1.79 12.57
CA LEU A 6 14.20 2.05 12.65
C LEU A 6 13.83 2.77 13.96
N ASN A 7 14.39 2.33 15.09
CA ASN A 7 14.15 2.99 16.37
C ASN A 7 14.76 4.41 16.39
N ARG A 8 16.04 4.57 16.06
CA ARG A 8 16.69 5.90 16.13
C ARG A 8 16.07 6.94 15.19
N THR A 9 15.72 6.54 13.97
CA THR A 9 15.26 7.47 12.92
C THR A 9 13.75 7.69 12.95
N HIS A 10 12.98 6.64 13.25
CA HIS A 10 11.52 6.66 13.13
C HIS A 10 10.80 6.38 14.46
N ARG A 11 11.53 6.17 15.56
CA ARG A 11 10.99 5.78 16.89
C ARG A 11 10.11 4.53 16.81
N PHE A 12 10.45 3.62 15.89
CA PHE A 12 9.73 2.39 15.68
C PHE A 12 10.49 1.21 16.31
N GLU A 13 9.90 0.59 17.33
CA GLU A 13 10.42 -0.61 17.99
C GLU A 13 10.02 -1.86 17.21
N ALA A 14 10.90 -2.30 16.31
CA ALA A 14 10.67 -3.48 15.48
C ALA A 14 11.23 -4.75 16.13
N ASP A 15 10.44 -5.83 16.12
CA ASP A 15 10.97 -7.18 16.39
C ASP A 15 11.74 -7.68 15.15
N PRO A 16 12.96 -8.25 15.30
CA PRO A 16 13.71 -8.82 14.18
C PRO A 16 12.94 -9.85 13.34
N SER A 17 12.06 -10.64 13.96
CA SER A 17 11.24 -11.67 13.30
C SER A 17 10.20 -11.10 12.33
N TRP A 18 9.89 -9.81 12.42
CA TRP A 18 8.99 -9.14 11.49
C TRP A 18 9.66 -8.81 10.16
N LEU A 19 11.01 -8.84 10.10
CA LEU A 19 11.78 -8.38 8.95
C LEU A 19 12.11 -9.52 7.98
N TYR A 20 11.73 -9.32 6.72
CA TYR A 20 12.12 -10.17 5.60
C TYR A 20 12.90 -9.35 4.57
N PHE A 21 14.13 -9.77 4.27
CA PHE A 21 15.00 -9.09 3.30
C PHE A 21 14.64 -9.52 1.88
N LEU A 22 14.25 -8.56 1.06
CA LEU A 22 13.83 -8.77 -0.32
C LEU A 22 14.79 -8.05 -1.29
N PRO A 23 14.90 -8.51 -2.55
CA PRO A 23 15.80 -7.93 -3.55
C PRO A 23 15.28 -6.60 -4.14
N GLY A 24 14.66 -5.75 -3.31
CA GLY A 24 14.16 -4.44 -3.71
C GLY A 24 12.68 -4.21 -3.40
N VAL A 25 12.28 -2.94 -3.53
CA VAL A 25 10.93 -2.45 -3.22
C VAL A 25 9.88 -2.99 -4.18
N VAL A 26 10.20 -3.13 -5.47
CA VAL A 26 9.23 -3.56 -6.50
C VAL A 26 8.81 -5.02 -6.26
N GLN A 27 9.76 -5.88 -5.92
CA GLN A 27 9.50 -7.28 -5.56
C GLN A 27 8.72 -7.36 -4.25
N GLY A 28 9.04 -6.52 -3.26
CA GLY A 28 8.27 -6.40 -2.03
C GLY A 28 6.82 -5.99 -2.26
N LEU A 29 6.58 -5.02 -3.13
CA LEU A 29 5.23 -4.57 -3.46
C LEU A 29 4.42 -5.69 -4.12
N ASN A 30 4.98 -6.39 -5.10
CA ASN A 30 4.35 -7.54 -5.72
C ASN A 30 4.06 -8.66 -4.70
N LEU A 31 4.97 -8.92 -3.75
CA LEU A 31 4.74 -9.90 -2.68
C LEU A 31 3.55 -9.52 -1.80
N VAL A 32 3.44 -8.24 -1.40
CA VAL A 32 2.32 -7.76 -0.58
C VAL A 32 0.99 -7.88 -1.33
N CYS A 33 0.94 -7.51 -2.62
CA CYS A 33 -0.25 -7.71 -3.45
C CYS A 33 -0.65 -9.20 -3.50
N ARG A 34 0.31 -10.11 -3.66
CA ARG A 34 0.04 -11.55 -3.65
C ARG A 34 -0.54 -12.03 -2.32
N VAL A 35 -0.01 -11.57 -1.19
CA VAL A 35 -0.54 -11.91 0.14
C VAL A 35 -1.99 -11.42 0.26
N ALA A 36 -2.29 -10.18 -0.15
CA ALA A 36 -3.65 -9.66 -0.15
C ALA A 36 -4.61 -10.51 -1.01
N GLN A 37 -4.16 -10.95 -2.19
CA GLN A 37 -4.92 -11.86 -3.04
C GLN A 37 -5.22 -13.20 -2.37
N GLN A 38 -4.21 -13.82 -1.74
CA GLN A 38 -4.36 -15.13 -1.10
C GLN A 38 -5.29 -15.06 0.11
N GLU A 39 -5.14 -14.02 0.94
CA GLU A 39 -6.01 -13.75 2.09
C GLU A 39 -7.46 -13.54 1.66
N HIS A 40 -7.69 -12.76 0.60
CA HIS A 40 -9.01 -12.57 0.03
C HIS A 40 -9.61 -13.89 -0.45
N ALA A 41 -8.87 -14.68 -1.22
CA ALA A 41 -9.33 -15.98 -1.73
C ALA A 41 -9.65 -16.97 -0.60
N GLN A 42 -8.88 -16.98 0.50
CA GLN A 42 -9.15 -17.82 1.66
C GLN A 42 -10.42 -17.40 2.38
N LYS A 43 -10.63 -16.10 2.60
CA LYS A 43 -11.86 -15.57 3.24
C LYS A 43 -13.11 -15.91 2.43
N MET A 44 -13.03 -15.81 1.10
CA MET A 44 -14.16 -16.14 0.22
C MET A 44 -14.53 -17.63 0.26
N LYS A 45 -13.56 -18.54 0.46
CA LYS A 45 -13.84 -19.99 0.61
C LYS A 45 -14.53 -20.32 1.93
N VAL A 46 -14.15 -19.66 3.03
CA VAL A 46 -14.67 -19.93 4.38
C VAL A 46 -16.05 -19.32 4.60
N ALA A 47 -16.32 -18.16 4.01
CA ALA A 47 -17.60 -17.47 4.15
C ALA A 47 -18.78 -18.20 3.49
N GLY A 48 -18.55 -19.33 2.80
CA GLY A 48 -19.57 -20.03 2.01
C GLY A 48 -20.27 -19.07 1.04
N ALA A 49 -19.52 -18.09 0.52
CA ALA A 49 -20.07 -16.82 0.09
C ALA A 49 -21.20 -17.03 -0.93
N ARG A 50 -22.39 -16.58 -0.54
CA ARG A 50 -23.40 -16.13 -1.50
C ARG A 50 -22.72 -15.16 -2.45
N GLU A 51 -23.00 -15.29 -3.73
CA GLU A 51 -22.58 -14.43 -4.84
C GLU A 51 -22.95 -12.94 -4.70
N ASP A 52 -23.21 -12.43 -3.49
CA ASP A 52 -23.67 -11.06 -3.25
C ASP A 52 -22.55 -10.00 -3.26
N GLN A 53 -21.27 -10.43 -3.30
CA GLN A 53 -20.11 -9.55 -3.50
C GLN A 53 -19.32 -9.90 -4.78
N ASN A 54 -20.02 -10.20 -5.88
CA ASN A 54 -19.57 -10.23 -7.29
C ASN A 54 -18.21 -10.90 -7.68
N GLY A 55 -17.50 -11.60 -6.79
CA GLY A 55 -16.20 -12.21 -7.12
C GLY A 55 -15.11 -11.20 -7.51
N ARG A 56 -15.21 -9.95 -7.05
CA ARG A 56 -14.23 -8.90 -7.35
C ARG A 56 -12.90 -9.20 -6.64
N PRO A 57 -11.73 -9.04 -7.29
CA PRO A 57 -10.44 -9.19 -6.63
C PRO A 57 -10.25 -8.16 -5.49
N PRO A 58 -9.30 -8.38 -4.58
CA PRO A 58 -8.99 -7.36 -3.57
C PRO A 58 -8.42 -6.10 -4.24
N GLY A 59 -8.86 -4.94 -3.76
CA GLY A 59 -8.37 -3.64 -4.19
C GLY A 59 -7.08 -3.24 -3.47
N VAL A 60 -6.14 -2.65 -4.21
CA VAL A 60 -4.91 -2.04 -3.70
C VAL A 60 -4.91 -0.57 -4.07
N LEU A 61 -4.93 0.30 -3.06
CA LEU A 61 -4.92 1.75 -3.24
C LEU A 61 -3.50 2.25 -3.50
N VAL A 62 -3.34 3.08 -4.54
CA VAL A 62 -2.06 3.67 -4.94
C VAL A 62 -2.24 5.17 -5.18
N MET A 63 -1.51 6.00 -4.45
CA MET A 63 -1.51 7.45 -4.67
C MET A 63 -0.88 7.81 -6.01
N THR A 64 -1.42 8.79 -6.74
CA THR A 64 -0.82 9.34 -7.96
C THR A 64 -0.56 10.85 -7.83
N PRO A 65 0.55 11.40 -8.35
CA PRO A 65 1.59 10.72 -9.12
C PRO A 65 2.53 9.88 -8.24
N ILE A 66 2.96 8.73 -8.77
CA ILE A 66 3.91 7.82 -8.12
C ILE A 66 4.81 7.15 -9.14
N TYR A 67 5.91 6.55 -8.66
CA TYR A 67 6.85 5.79 -9.47
C TYR A 67 6.12 4.71 -10.31
N PRO A 68 6.24 4.71 -11.66
CA PRO A 68 5.35 3.94 -12.53
C PRO A 68 5.24 2.42 -12.25
N PRO A 69 6.31 1.70 -11.85
CA PRO A 69 6.20 0.28 -11.49
C PRO A 69 5.17 -0.04 -10.41
N PHE A 70 4.81 0.92 -9.55
CA PHE A 70 3.83 0.71 -8.48
C PHE A 70 2.41 0.54 -9.03
N LEU A 71 2.12 1.09 -10.21
CA LEU A 71 0.83 0.94 -10.88
C LEU A 71 0.64 -0.48 -11.46
N SER A 72 1.73 -1.19 -11.76
CA SER A 72 1.65 -2.55 -12.33
C SER A 72 1.54 -3.66 -11.30
N ALA A 73 2.02 -3.43 -10.06
CA ALA A 73 2.12 -4.47 -9.06
C ALA A 73 0.78 -5.11 -8.65
N PRO A 74 -0.34 -4.37 -8.51
CA PRO A 74 -1.64 -4.99 -8.23
C PRO A 74 -2.08 -5.94 -9.33
N ALA A 75 -2.01 -5.50 -10.59
CA ALA A 75 -2.44 -6.29 -11.74
C ALA A 75 -1.62 -7.58 -11.89
N ASN A 76 -0.30 -7.53 -11.66
CA ASN A 76 0.57 -8.71 -11.71
C ASN A 76 0.13 -9.84 -10.76
N MET A 77 -0.59 -9.50 -9.69
CA MET A 77 -1.04 -10.45 -8.66
C MET A 77 -2.55 -10.65 -8.66
N GLY A 78 -3.26 -10.19 -9.71
CA GLY A 78 -4.71 -10.31 -9.79
C GLY A 78 -5.45 -9.50 -8.74
N CYS A 79 -4.84 -8.43 -8.24
CA CYS A 79 -5.51 -7.41 -7.45
C CYS A 79 -6.02 -6.30 -8.36
N GLU A 80 -7.09 -5.64 -7.94
CA GLU A 80 -7.53 -4.42 -8.60
C GLU A 80 -6.66 -3.23 -8.16
N LEU A 81 -6.23 -2.42 -9.13
CA LEU A 81 -5.58 -1.14 -8.87
C LEU A 81 -6.67 -0.07 -8.64
N ILE A 82 -6.60 0.60 -7.49
CA ILE A 82 -7.41 1.78 -7.19
C ILE A 82 -6.46 2.98 -7.09
N THR A 83 -6.50 3.88 -8.06
CA THR A 83 -5.67 5.10 -8.02
C THR A 83 -6.36 6.18 -7.19
N VAL A 84 -5.62 6.80 -6.28
CA VAL A 84 -6.10 7.93 -5.46
C VAL A 84 -5.24 9.15 -5.79
N PRO A 85 -5.73 10.11 -6.59
CA PRO A 85 -4.95 11.28 -6.94
C PRO A 85 -4.54 12.09 -5.70
N LEU A 86 -3.35 12.68 -5.76
CA LEU A 86 -2.87 13.64 -4.78
C LEU A 86 -3.09 15.05 -5.29
N VAL A 87 -3.77 15.85 -4.47
CA VAL A 87 -3.99 17.27 -4.71
C VAL A 87 -2.94 18.05 -3.95
N ARG A 88 -2.23 18.92 -4.67
CA ARG A 88 -1.27 19.85 -4.05
C ARG A 88 -2.02 21.05 -3.49
N GLY A 89 -1.95 21.23 -2.17
CA GLY A 89 -2.45 22.41 -1.47
C GLY A 89 -1.33 23.31 -0.97
N GLU A 90 -1.72 24.48 -0.50
CA GLU A 90 -0.86 25.40 0.24
C GLU A 90 -1.54 25.74 1.56
N VAL A 91 -0.78 25.66 2.65
CA VAL A 91 -1.23 25.99 4.00
C VAL A 91 -0.31 27.03 4.61
N GLU A 92 -0.90 28.02 5.27
CA GLU A 92 -0.16 29.06 5.96
C GLU A 92 0.46 28.51 7.25
N GLY A 93 1.78 28.43 7.28
CA GLY A 93 2.57 28.01 8.43
C GLY A 93 3.16 29.19 9.18
N THR A 94 3.65 28.93 10.40
CA THR A 94 4.31 29.93 11.26
C THR A 94 5.58 30.56 10.65
N CYS A 95 6.13 29.97 9.59
CA CYS A 95 7.29 30.49 8.84
C CYS A 95 7.00 30.74 7.35
N GLY A 96 5.73 30.83 6.95
CA GLY A 96 5.30 31.08 5.57
C GLY A 96 4.47 29.94 4.96
N LEU A 97 4.20 30.03 3.66
CA LEU A 97 3.43 29.03 2.91
C LEU A 97 4.18 27.68 2.90
N ARG A 98 3.49 26.63 3.31
CA ARG A 98 3.95 25.25 3.22
C ARG A 98 3.10 24.50 2.20
N VAL A 99 3.75 23.71 1.36
CA VAL A 99 3.06 22.77 0.47
C VAL A 99 2.50 21.62 1.30
N ASP A 100 1.23 21.32 1.10
CA ASP A 100 0.57 20.14 1.63
C ASP A 100 0.03 19.27 0.49
N TRP A 101 -0.19 17.99 0.78
CA TRP A 101 -0.74 17.04 -0.18
C TRP A 101 -1.90 16.29 0.46
N THR A 102 -3.07 16.41 -0.15
CA THR A 102 -4.28 15.72 0.28
C THR A 102 -4.70 14.68 -0.75
N PHE A 103 -5.49 13.70 -0.32
CA PHE A 103 -6.10 12.73 -1.23
C PHE A 103 -7.32 13.34 -1.90
N ASP A 104 -7.43 13.13 -3.21
CA ASP A 104 -8.68 13.29 -3.94
C ASP A 104 -9.50 12.00 -3.75
N TRP A 105 -10.61 12.10 -3.02
CA TRP A 105 -11.50 10.98 -2.72
C TRP A 105 -12.77 10.96 -3.59
N GLU A 106 -12.97 11.98 -4.42
CA GLU A 106 -14.11 12.10 -5.34
C GLU A 106 -13.88 11.30 -6.63
#